data_AF-A0A7S1UAX3-F1
#
_entry.id   AF-A0A7S1UAX3-F1
#
_cell.length_a   1.000
_cell.length_b   1.000
_cell.length_c   1.000
_cell.angle_alpha   90.00
_cell.angle_beta   90.00
_cell.angle_gamma   90.00
#
_symmetry.space_group_name_H-M   'P 1'
#
loop_
_entity.id
_entity.type
_entity.pdbx_description
1 polymer ?
#
loop_
_entity_poly.entity_id
_entity_poly.type
_entity_poly.pdbx_seq_one_letter_code
_entity_poly.pdbx_strand_id
1 'polypeptide(L)'
;NPNPNPNPNPNPNPNPNPNPNPNPNPNPNPKKDNFLNSIGEGKDGGPGNILAWKRKAEKYLIETGLTYTIVHPGGLLNEKGQQRQLRVGVDDELLADAYRSIPRADVARVCVHALTSDKYRNRSFDLASFKAGEGAVTEELDALIDSLEGKNCDYGKTPELVA
;
A
#
# COMPACT_ATOMS: atom_id res chain seq x y z
N ASN A 1 50.80 54.11 -40.79
CA ASN A 1 50.14 52.85 -41.26
C ASN A 1 49.37 52.27 -40.09
N PRO A 2 48.03 52.12 -40.15
CA PRO A 2 47.23 51.73 -39.00
C PRO A 2 47.30 50.21 -38.73
N ASN A 3 47.08 49.89 -37.46
CA ASN A 3 47.12 48.60 -36.78
C ASN A 3 46.08 47.58 -37.33
N PRO A 4 46.41 46.30 -37.60
CA PRO A 4 45.39 45.29 -37.89
C PRO A 4 44.74 44.79 -36.59
N ASN A 5 43.42 44.93 -36.55
CA ASN A 5 42.50 44.50 -35.49
C ASN A 5 42.60 42.97 -35.23
N PRO A 6 42.54 42.48 -33.98
CA PRO A 6 42.42 41.05 -33.71
C PRO A 6 41.01 40.55 -34.01
N ASN A 7 40.93 39.43 -34.73
CA ASN A 7 39.70 38.76 -35.12
C ASN A 7 38.85 38.35 -33.89
N PRO A 8 37.52 38.60 -33.83
CA PRO A 8 36.68 38.10 -32.75
C PRO A 8 36.49 36.59 -32.85
N ASN A 9 36.81 35.88 -31.76
CA ASN A 9 36.64 34.44 -31.62
C ASN A 9 35.14 34.04 -31.75
N PRO A 10 34.75 33.01 -32.53
CA PRO A 10 33.35 32.59 -32.62
C PRO A 10 32.87 31.97 -31.30
N ASN A 11 31.73 32.47 -30.83
CA ASN A 11 31.04 32.05 -29.60
C ASN A 11 30.75 30.53 -29.58
N PRO A 12 30.93 29.79 -28.47
CA PRO A 12 30.58 28.38 -28.40
C PRO A 12 29.05 28.18 -28.48
N ASN A 13 28.64 27.24 -29.33
CA ASN A 13 27.27 26.82 -29.57
C ASN A 13 26.54 26.41 -28.26
N PRO A 14 25.29 26.84 -27.99
CA PRO A 14 24.53 26.37 -26.83
C PRO A 14 24.22 24.88 -26.95
N ASN A 15 24.56 24.13 -25.91
CA ASN A 15 24.35 22.68 -25.81
C ASN A 15 22.84 22.35 -25.93
N PRO A 16 22.41 21.41 -26.80
CA PRO A 16 21.02 20.98 -26.85
C PRO A 16 20.61 20.31 -25.54
N ASN A 17 19.52 20.79 -24.96
CA ASN A 17 18.88 20.29 -23.75
C ASN A 17 18.70 18.75 -23.77
N PRO A 18 19.02 17.98 -22.71
CA PRO A 18 18.79 16.55 -22.70
C PRO A 18 17.29 16.24 -22.78
N ASN A 19 16.94 15.38 -23.74
CA ASN A 19 15.60 14.84 -23.99
C ASN A 19 14.97 14.28 -22.68
N PRO A 20 13.65 14.45 -22.42
CA PRO A 20 13.00 13.81 -21.28
C PRO A 20 13.10 12.30 -21.40
N ASN A 21 13.69 11.64 -20.41
CA ASN A 21 13.89 10.20 -20.38
C ASN A 21 12.54 9.44 -20.44
N PRO A 22 12.19 8.76 -21.55
CA PRO A 22 10.95 8.02 -21.65
C PRO A 22 11.23 6.55 -21.35
N ASN A 23 11.60 6.22 -20.11
CA ASN A 23 11.41 4.86 -19.64
C ASN A 23 11.53 4.73 -18.11
N PRO A 24 10.42 4.52 -17.38
CA PRO A 24 10.49 4.02 -16.02
C PRO A 24 11.00 2.58 -16.07
N ASN A 25 12.18 2.39 -15.47
CA ASN A 25 12.77 1.08 -15.18
C ASN A 25 11.69 0.10 -14.66
N PRO A 26 11.52 -1.12 -15.23
CA PRO A 26 10.60 -2.10 -14.67
C PRO A 26 11.22 -2.66 -13.39
N ASN A 27 11.01 -1.95 -12.28
CA ASN A 27 11.29 -2.46 -10.95
C ASN A 27 10.31 -3.60 -10.65
N PRO A 28 10.76 -4.82 -10.31
CA PRO A 28 9.87 -5.92 -9.95
C PRO A 28 9.33 -5.69 -8.53
N ASN A 29 8.45 -4.70 -8.38
CA ASN A 29 7.65 -4.58 -7.18
C ASN A 29 6.47 -5.57 -7.32
N PRO A 30 6.35 -6.62 -6.50
CA PRO A 30 5.28 -7.63 -6.63
C PRO A 30 3.87 -7.03 -6.53
N LYS A 31 3.75 -5.79 -6.05
CA LYS A 31 2.48 -5.03 -6.08
C LYS A 31 2.11 -4.54 -7.48
N LYS A 32 3.06 -4.28 -8.37
CA LYS A 32 2.82 -3.70 -9.70
C LYS A 32 1.92 -4.59 -10.56
N ASP A 33 2.09 -5.91 -10.45
CA ASP A 33 1.35 -6.90 -11.24
C ASP A 33 0.07 -7.39 -10.53
N ASN A 34 -0.31 -6.78 -9.40
CA ASN A 34 -1.54 -7.14 -8.72
C ASN A 34 -2.76 -6.77 -9.59
N PHE A 35 -3.68 -7.71 -9.80
CA PHE A 35 -4.93 -7.50 -10.55
C PHE A 35 -5.68 -6.23 -10.14
N LEU A 36 -5.66 -5.87 -8.85
CA LEU A 36 -6.32 -4.65 -8.38
C LEU A 36 -5.81 -3.40 -9.11
N ASN A 37 -4.54 -3.36 -9.49
CA ASN A 37 -3.96 -2.21 -10.19
C ASN A 37 -4.40 -2.08 -11.66
N SER A 38 -5.07 -3.08 -12.24
CA SER A 38 -5.74 -2.94 -13.54
C SER A 38 -7.19 -2.43 -13.41
N ILE A 39 -7.73 -2.34 -12.21
CA ILE A 39 -9.08 -1.81 -12.02
C ILE A 39 -9.06 -0.29 -12.13
N GLY A 40 -9.93 0.26 -12.97
CA GLY A 40 -10.04 1.70 -13.19
C GLY A 40 -9.05 2.25 -14.21
N GLU A 41 -8.65 1.42 -15.20
CA GLU A 41 -7.84 1.85 -16.34
C GLU A 41 -8.37 3.17 -16.95
N GLY A 42 -7.44 4.09 -17.17
CA GLY A 42 -7.73 5.40 -17.74
C GLY A 42 -8.13 5.30 -19.22
N LYS A 43 -8.71 6.37 -19.77
CA LYS A 43 -9.05 6.46 -21.20
C LYS A 43 -7.83 6.34 -22.12
N ASP A 44 -6.64 6.52 -21.56
CA ASP A 44 -5.31 6.39 -22.17
C ASP A 44 -4.75 4.95 -22.11
N GLY A 45 -5.47 4.00 -21.49
CA GLY A 45 -5.05 2.59 -21.39
C GLY A 45 -3.98 2.33 -20.33
N GLY A 46 -3.69 3.29 -19.46
CA GLY A 46 -2.77 3.12 -18.33
C GLY A 46 -3.42 2.38 -17.15
N PRO A 47 -2.62 1.69 -16.29
CA PRO A 47 -3.14 0.96 -15.13
C PRO A 47 -3.81 1.92 -14.13
N GLY A 48 -4.93 1.51 -13.56
CA GLY A 48 -5.67 2.31 -12.58
C GLY A 48 -4.94 2.51 -11.24
N ASN A 49 -3.97 1.64 -10.91
CA ASN A 49 -3.12 1.75 -9.72
C ASN A 49 -3.90 1.93 -8.40
N ILE A 50 -5.04 1.25 -8.27
CA ILE A 50 -5.95 1.45 -7.13
C ILE A 50 -5.27 1.26 -5.76
N LEU A 51 -4.27 0.39 -5.66
CA LEU A 51 -3.56 0.16 -4.39
C LEU A 51 -2.71 1.37 -4.00
N ALA A 52 -2.12 2.07 -4.98
CA ALA A 52 -1.42 3.32 -4.76
C ALA A 52 -2.37 4.40 -4.25
N TRP A 53 -3.54 4.54 -4.90
CA TRP A 53 -4.54 5.52 -4.49
C TRP A 53 -5.12 5.26 -3.09
N LYS A 54 -5.38 3.99 -2.74
CA LYS A 54 -5.79 3.61 -1.38
C LYS A 54 -4.71 3.97 -0.36
N ARG A 55 -3.45 3.65 -0.65
CA ARG A 55 -2.31 3.99 0.22
C ARG A 55 -2.15 5.50 0.42
N LYS A 56 -2.35 6.30 -0.63
CA LYS A 56 -2.35 7.76 -0.54
C LYS A 56 -3.48 8.29 0.32
N ALA A 57 -4.69 7.72 0.21
CA ALA A 57 -5.82 8.08 1.06
C ALA A 57 -5.59 7.72 2.53
N GLU A 58 -4.99 6.56 2.81
CA GLU A 58 -4.57 6.16 4.16
C GLU A 58 -3.56 7.14 4.76
N LYS A 59 -2.51 7.49 4.00
CA LYS A 59 -1.51 8.47 4.45
C LYS A 59 -2.16 9.83 4.74
N TYR A 60 -3.04 10.29 3.86
CA TYR A 60 -3.79 11.52 4.07
C TYR A 60 -4.63 11.45 5.36
N LEU A 61 -5.34 10.35 5.61
CA LEU A 61 -6.11 10.14 6.84
C LEU A 61 -5.22 10.24 8.08
N ILE A 62 -4.05 9.60 8.08
CA ILE A 62 -3.09 9.66 9.20
C ILE A 62 -2.61 11.11 9.43
N GLU A 63 -2.28 11.83 8.36
CA GLU A 63 -1.82 13.22 8.42
C GLU A 63 -2.89 14.20 8.94
N THR A 64 -4.18 13.85 8.89
CA THR A 64 -5.24 14.68 9.48
C THR A 64 -5.18 14.76 11.02
N GLY A 65 -4.51 13.81 11.68
CA GLY A 65 -4.50 13.69 13.13
C GLY A 65 -5.81 13.14 13.74
N LEU A 66 -6.80 12.77 12.91
CA LEU A 66 -7.98 12.06 13.38
C LEU A 66 -7.60 10.67 13.91
N THR A 67 -8.29 10.21 14.96
CA THR A 67 -8.15 8.82 15.41
C THR A 67 -8.63 7.88 14.31
N TYR A 68 -7.80 6.91 13.94
CA TYR A 68 -8.08 6.00 12.82
C TYR A 68 -7.88 4.53 13.19
N THR A 69 -8.53 3.67 12.41
CA THR A 69 -8.18 2.26 12.28
C THR A 69 -8.20 1.92 10.79
N ILE A 70 -7.08 1.43 10.26
CA ILE A 70 -6.94 1.05 8.85
C ILE A 70 -6.73 -0.46 8.80
N VAL A 71 -7.63 -1.16 8.12
CA VAL A 71 -7.55 -2.61 7.93
C VAL A 71 -7.21 -2.89 6.47
N HIS A 72 -6.15 -3.64 6.23
CA HIS A 72 -5.75 -4.12 4.92
C HIS A 72 -6.16 -5.59 4.77
N PRO A 73 -7.39 -5.90 4.36
CA PRO A 73 -7.83 -7.28 4.26
C PRO A 73 -7.12 -7.98 3.10
N GLY A 74 -6.79 -9.26 3.31
CA GLY A 74 -6.42 -10.17 2.23
C GLY A 74 -7.57 -10.43 1.25
N GLY A 75 -7.40 -11.43 0.37
CA GLY A 75 -8.40 -11.83 -0.60
C GLY A 75 -9.78 -12.12 0.04
N LEU A 76 -10.81 -11.43 -0.42
CA LEU A 76 -12.14 -11.45 0.21
C LEU A 76 -12.96 -12.69 -0.20
N LEU A 77 -13.37 -13.47 0.79
CA LEU A 77 -14.19 -14.69 0.61
C LEU A 77 -15.66 -14.45 0.93
N ASN A 78 -16.55 -15.17 0.24
CA ASN A 78 -18.00 -15.20 0.51
C ASN A 78 -18.35 -16.42 1.37
N GLU A 79 -17.72 -16.49 2.55
CA GLU A 79 -17.90 -17.58 3.50
C GLU A 79 -18.46 -17.06 4.82
N LYS A 80 -18.90 -17.98 5.69
CA LYS A 80 -19.35 -17.63 7.04
C LYS A 80 -18.16 -17.10 7.87
N GLY A 81 -18.41 -16.02 8.61
CA GLY A 81 -17.47 -15.52 9.60
C GLY A 81 -17.51 -16.33 10.89
N GLN A 82 -16.56 -16.06 11.78
CA GLN A 82 -16.44 -16.68 13.12
C GLN A 82 -16.28 -18.21 13.05
N GLN A 83 -15.55 -18.70 12.05
CA GLN A 83 -15.23 -20.12 11.88
C GLN A 83 -13.74 -20.37 11.71
N ARG A 84 -12.92 -19.33 11.80
CA ARG A 84 -11.51 -19.35 11.41
C ARG A 84 -10.67 -18.64 12.46
N GLN A 85 -9.42 -19.08 12.56
CA GLN A 85 -8.39 -18.32 13.25
C GLN A 85 -7.99 -17.12 12.39
N LEU A 86 -8.20 -15.92 12.90
CA LEU A 86 -7.77 -14.68 12.27
C LEU A 86 -6.28 -14.46 12.53
N ARG A 87 -5.65 -13.74 11.60
CA ARG A 87 -4.23 -13.38 11.63
C ARG A 87 -4.07 -11.93 11.28
N VAL A 88 -3.10 -11.30 11.91
CA VAL A 88 -2.67 -9.94 11.57
C VAL A 88 -1.20 -9.92 11.24
N GLY A 89 -0.81 -8.94 10.44
CA GLY A 89 0.56 -8.63 10.09
C GLY A 89 0.68 -7.14 9.78
N VAL A 90 1.87 -6.73 9.40
CA VAL A 90 2.11 -5.39 8.85
C VAL A 90 2.97 -5.52 7.61
N ASP A 91 3.02 -4.46 6.80
CA ASP A 91 3.95 -4.36 5.68
C ASP A 91 3.86 -5.52 4.67
N ASP A 92 2.64 -6.02 4.46
CA ASP A 92 2.32 -7.12 3.55
C ASP A 92 3.00 -8.46 3.92
N GLU A 93 3.42 -8.63 5.19
CA GLU A 93 4.04 -9.87 5.69
C GLU A 93 3.18 -11.11 5.36
N LEU A 94 1.86 -10.95 5.35
CA LEU A 94 0.91 -12.04 5.06
C LEU A 94 0.83 -12.42 3.57
N LEU A 95 1.35 -11.62 2.64
CA LEU A 95 1.30 -11.93 1.20
C LEU A 95 2.25 -13.07 0.80
N ALA A 96 3.32 -13.28 1.56
CA ALA A 96 4.27 -14.38 1.36
C ALA A 96 3.70 -15.73 1.81
N ASP A 97 2.55 -15.74 2.50
CA ASP A 97 1.92 -16.91 3.08
C ASP A 97 0.85 -17.52 2.13
N ALA A 98 0.55 -18.81 2.31
CA ALA A 98 -0.58 -19.47 1.69
C ALA A 98 -1.93 -18.94 2.20
N TYR A 99 -1.98 -18.41 3.43
CA TYR A 99 -3.19 -17.95 4.10
C TYR A 99 -3.40 -16.43 3.98
N ARG A 100 -3.60 -15.97 2.75
CA ARG A 100 -3.71 -14.54 2.38
C ARG A 100 -5.14 -14.07 2.08
N SER A 101 -6.15 -14.76 2.61
CA SER A 101 -7.57 -14.50 2.35
C SER A 101 -8.39 -14.47 3.64
N ILE A 102 -9.56 -13.83 3.61
CA ILE A 102 -10.44 -13.71 4.77
C ILE A 102 -11.93 -13.61 4.36
N PRO A 103 -12.88 -14.20 5.12
CA PRO A 103 -14.30 -13.96 4.93
C PRO A 103 -14.68 -12.49 5.13
N ARG A 104 -15.53 -11.95 4.26
CA ARG A 104 -16.07 -10.58 4.39
C ARG A 104 -16.73 -10.34 5.76
N ALA A 105 -17.39 -11.35 6.30
CA ALA A 105 -18.03 -11.28 7.61
C ALA A 105 -17.02 -11.09 8.76
N ASP A 106 -15.82 -11.68 8.67
CA ASP A 106 -14.78 -11.49 9.68
C ASP A 106 -14.12 -10.10 9.58
N VAL A 107 -13.94 -9.58 8.37
CA VAL A 107 -13.52 -8.17 8.17
C VAL A 107 -14.52 -7.23 8.83
N ALA A 108 -15.83 -7.42 8.58
CA ALA A 108 -16.88 -6.62 9.18
C ALA A 108 -16.85 -6.72 10.72
N ARG A 109 -16.66 -7.92 11.26
CA ARG A 109 -16.56 -8.14 12.71
C ARG A 109 -15.40 -7.35 13.32
N VAL A 110 -14.21 -7.40 12.71
CA VAL A 110 -13.04 -6.61 13.17
C VAL A 110 -13.33 -5.11 13.10
N CYS A 111 -13.92 -4.63 12.01
CA CYS A 111 -14.27 -3.20 11.87
C CYS A 111 -15.27 -2.73 12.93
N VAL A 112 -16.28 -3.54 13.25
CA VAL A 112 -17.27 -3.20 14.29
C VAL A 112 -16.62 -3.20 15.67
N HIS A 113 -15.80 -4.19 15.99
CA HIS A 113 -15.09 -4.27 17.27
C HIS A 113 -14.13 -3.09 17.49
N ALA A 114 -13.46 -2.62 16.43
CA ALA A 114 -12.57 -1.48 16.48
C ALA A 114 -13.26 -0.16 16.90
N LEU A 115 -14.58 -0.04 16.72
CA LEU A 115 -15.33 1.16 17.13
C LEU A 115 -15.41 1.31 18.66
N THR A 116 -15.30 0.21 19.40
CA THR A 116 -15.48 0.21 20.87
C THR A 116 -14.24 -0.20 21.64
N SER A 117 -13.16 -0.62 20.96
CA SER A 117 -11.90 -1.00 21.60
C SER A 117 -10.80 0.05 21.38
N ASP A 118 -10.28 0.58 22.48
CA ASP A 118 -9.21 1.59 22.45
C ASP A 118 -7.90 1.04 21.88
N LYS A 119 -7.71 -0.29 21.88
CA LYS A 119 -6.52 -0.95 21.32
C LYS A 119 -6.40 -0.77 19.81
N TYR A 120 -7.51 -0.49 19.13
CA TYR A 120 -7.55 -0.29 17.68
C TYR A 120 -7.33 1.16 17.26
N ARG A 121 -7.24 2.09 18.21
CA ARG A 121 -6.97 3.50 17.91
C ARG A 121 -5.56 3.67 17.36
N ASN A 122 -5.46 4.42 16.26
CA ASN A 122 -4.23 4.72 15.53
C ASN A 122 -3.48 3.45 15.08
N ARG A 123 -4.24 2.44 14.65
CA ARG A 123 -3.69 1.16 14.15
C ARG A 123 -3.87 1.02 12.64
N SER A 124 -2.87 0.45 11.99
CA SER A 124 -2.88 0.09 10.56
C SER A 124 -2.20 -1.25 10.35
N PHE A 125 -2.93 -2.24 9.85
CA PHE A 125 -2.49 -3.64 9.84
C PHE A 125 -3.15 -4.48 8.74
N ASP A 126 -2.45 -5.53 8.32
CA ASP A 126 -2.94 -6.57 7.44
C ASP A 126 -3.85 -7.53 8.20
N LEU A 127 -4.89 -8.04 7.53
CA LEU A 127 -5.84 -8.97 8.11
C LEU A 127 -6.13 -10.13 7.17
N ALA A 128 -5.84 -11.35 7.63
CA ALA A 128 -6.15 -12.58 6.92
C ALA A 128 -6.69 -13.65 7.88
N SER A 129 -6.96 -14.86 7.38
CA SER A 129 -7.31 -15.99 8.22
C SER A 129 -6.77 -17.30 7.69
N PHE A 130 -6.58 -18.25 8.60
CA PHE A 130 -6.45 -19.65 8.25
C PHE A 130 -7.74 -20.16 7.60
N LYS A 131 -7.70 -21.35 6.99
CA LYS A 131 -8.93 -22.04 6.57
C LYS A 131 -9.70 -22.52 7.79
N ALA A 132 -11.01 -22.71 7.62
CA ALA A 132 -11.84 -23.29 8.67
C ALA A 132 -11.31 -24.68 9.06
N GLY A 133 -11.13 -24.92 10.36
CA GLY A 133 -10.59 -26.18 10.89
C GLY A 133 -9.07 -26.28 10.94
N GLU A 134 -8.32 -25.32 10.39
CA GLU A 134 -6.84 -25.32 10.42
C GLU A 134 -6.25 -24.45 11.54
N GLY A 135 -7.08 -23.96 12.45
CA GLY A 135 -6.68 -23.14 13.60
C GLY A 135 -7.84 -22.91 14.57
N ALA A 136 -7.53 -22.40 15.77
CA ALA A 136 -8.55 -22.09 16.78
C ALA A 136 -9.36 -20.85 16.38
N VAL A 137 -10.69 -20.94 16.44
CA VAL A 137 -11.58 -19.80 16.13
C VAL A 137 -11.20 -18.62 17.01
N THR A 138 -10.99 -17.45 16.40
CA THR A 138 -10.65 -16.25 17.15
C THR A 138 -11.89 -15.69 17.83
N GLU A 139 -11.98 -15.84 19.14
CA GLU A 139 -13.04 -15.24 19.96
C GLU A 139 -12.65 -13.84 20.46
N GLU A 140 -11.41 -13.69 20.92
CA GLU A 140 -10.88 -12.45 21.52
C GLU A 140 -10.14 -11.60 20.49
N LEU A 141 -10.80 -10.56 19.97
CA LEU A 141 -10.24 -9.70 18.93
C LEU A 141 -9.16 -8.75 19.46
N ASP A 142 -9.22 -8.33 20.72
CA ASP A 142 -8.18 -7.48 21.31
C ASP A 142 -6.81 -8.18 21.36
N ALA A 143 -6.79 -9.49 21.64
CA ALA A 143 -5.58 -10.29 21.62
C ALA A 143 -4.94 -10.37 20.22
N LEU A 144 -5.75 -10.23 19.16
CA LEU A 144 -5.27 -10.19 17.80
C LEU A 144 -4.35 -8.97 17.59
N ILE A 145 -4.76 -7.78 18.04
CA ILE A 145 -3.93 -6.57 17.90
C ILE A 145 -2.76 -6.56 18.87
N ASP A 146 -2.92 -7.13 20.07
CA ASP A 146 -1.79 -7.28 21.00
C ASP A 146 -0.66 -8.11 20.38
N SER A 147 -0.98 -9.10 19.53
CA SER A 147 0.01 -9.95 18.85
C SER A 147 0.92 -9.19 17.88
N LEU A 148 0.56 -7.97 17.48
CA LEU A 148 1.43 -7.09 16.69
C LEU A 148 2.51 -6.41 17.53
N GLU A 149 2.46 -6.49 18.87
CA GLU A 149 3.46 -5.90 19.77
C GLU A 149 3.67 -4.38 19.49
N GLY A 150 2.58 -3.68 19.17
CA GLY A 150 2.61 -2.25 18.85
C GLY A 150 3.03 -1.91 17.42
N LYS A 151 3.41 -2.88 16.59
CA LYS A 151 3.73 -2.64 15.17
C LYS A 151 2.52 -2.12 14.39
N ASN A 152 2.79 -1.20 13.49
CA ASN A 152 1.85 -0.68 12.51
C ASN A 152 2.51 -0.73 11.14
N CYS A 153 1.69 -0.70 10.10
CA CYS A 153 2.18 -0.57 8.74
C CYS A 153 3.07 0.68 8.61
N ASP A 154 4.25 0.50 8.01
CA ASP A 154 5.26 1.52 7.77
C ASP A 154 5.01 2.19 6.41
N TYR A 155 4.57 3.45 6.48
CA TYR A 155 4.29 4.28 5.30
C TYR A 155 5.56 4.84 4.63
N GLY A 156 6.74 4.64 5.22
CA GLY A 156 8.04 4.97 4.64
C GLY A 156 8.65 3.87 3.76
N LYS A 157 8.30 2.59 3.99
CA LYS A 157 8.87 1.45 3.24
C LYS A 157 8.38 1.31 1.79
N THR A 158 7.32 2.01 1.39
CA THR A 158 6.81 1.97 0.00
C THR A 158 6.57 3.38 -0.56
N PRO A 159 7.65 4.15 -0.84
CA PRO A 159 7.53 5.50 -1.39
C PRO A 159 6.96 5.52 -2.82
N GLU A 160 7.14 4.43 -3.57
CA GLU A 160 6.78 4.35 -5.00
C GLU A 160 5.26 4.30 -5.27
N LEU A 161 4.44 4.07 -4.24
CA LEU A 161 2.97 4.10 -4.36
C LEU A 161 2.37 5.48 -4.07
N VAL A 162 3.21 6.48 -3.82
CA VAL A 162 2.79 7.81 -3.34
C VAL A 162 3.18 8.94 -4.30
N ALA A 163 4.05 8.65 -5.28
CA ALA A 163 4.56 9.59 -6.27
C ALA A 163 3.64 9.69 -7.50
#